data_AF-A0A6I2R7K5-F1
#
_entry.id   AF-A0A6I2R7K5-F1
#
_cell.length_a   1.000
_cell.length_b   1.000
_cell.length_c   1.000
_cell.angle_alpha   90.00
_cell.angle_beta   90.00
_cell.angle_gamma   90.00
#
_symmetry.space_group_name_H-M   'P 1'
#
loop_
_entity.id
_entity.type
_entity.pdbx_description
1 polymer ?
#
loop_
_entity_poly.entity_id
_entity_poly.type
_entity_poly.pdbx_seq_one_letter_code
_entity_poly.pdbx_strand_id
1 'polypeptide(L)'
;MKCKNCGCEVICIRSGGRSVVCDAAPITYWSVRDGASMSEMLSLLTPNGESIYGTPAGKLENAVGVAYHPHTCGLLPIFHRGRDSWSRPVYDDGTGRLLVDVDPRAGRKPDICTKQGNAFDGEPCDPVDGDFIFIPRRDTW
;
A
#
# COMPACT_ATOMS: atom_id res chain seq x y z
N MET A 1 2.46 5.88 -20.91
CA MET A 1 1.88 7.23 -20.64
C MET A 1 2.64 7.81 -19.47
N LYS A 2 2.64 9.12 -19.21
CA LYS A 2 3.46 9.68 -18.11
C LYS A 2 2.62 10.03 -16.87
N CYS A 3 3.10 9.71 -15.65
CA CYS A 3 2.51 10.21 -14.41
C CYS A 3 2.63 11.73 -14.40
N LYS A 4 1.51 12.45 -14.19
CA LYS A 4 1.51 13.92 -14.13
C LYS A 4 2.23 14.48 -12.90
N ASN A 5 2.36 13.68 -11.84
CA ASN A 5 2.98 14.09 -10.58
C ASN A 5 4.52 13.98 -10.61
N CYS A 6 5.08 12.91 -11.19
CA CYS A 6 6.53 12.67 -11.20
C CYS A 6 7.17 12.58 -12.60
N GLY A 7 6.38 12.51 -13.68
CA GLY A 7 6.88 12.41 -15.06
C GLY A 7 7.33 11.01 -15.51
N CYS A 8 7.34 10.01 -14.62
CA CYS A 8 7.71 8.63 -14.94
C CYS A 8 6.76 8.01 -15.97
N GLU A 9 7.28 7.08 -16.79
CA GLU A 9 6.44 6.25 -17.65
C GLU A 9 5.65 5.25 -16.81
N VAL A 10 4.34 5.24 -17.03
CA VAL A 10 3.35 4.40 -16.36
C VAL A 10 2.44 3.72 -17.38
N ILE A 11 1.83 2.63 -16.94
CA ILE A 11 0.80 1.87 -17.66
C ILE A 11 -0.42 1.67 -16.77
N CYS A 12 -1.56 1.33 -17.37
CA CYS A 12 -2.78 0.99 -16.65
C CYS A 12 -3.10 -0.49 -16.84
N ILE A 13 -3.22 -1.22 -15.74
CA ILE A 13 -3.58 -2.65 -15.74
C ILE A 13 -4.95 -2.80 -15.08
N ARG A 14 -5.84 -3.60 -15.68
CA ARG A 14 -7.14 -3.90 -15.08
C ARG A 14 -7.00 -5.00 -14.04
N SER A 15 -7.51 -4.77 -12.84
CA SER A 15 -7.53 -5.75 -11.74
C SER A 15 -8.84 -5.63 -10.97
N GLY A 16 -9.58 -6.74 -10.82
CA GLY A 16 -10.81 -6.79 -10.03
C GLY A 16 -11.86 -5.74 -10.42
N GLY A 17 -11.97 -5.41 -11.71
CA GLY A 17 -12.91 -4.38 -12.21
C GLY A 17 -12.45 -2.93 -12.02
N ARG A 18 -11.25 -2.69 -11.46
CA ARG A 18 -10.63 -1.38 -11.32
C ARG A 18 -9.43 -1.23 -12.25
N SER A 19 -9.06 0.00 -12.56
CA SER A 19 -7.81 0.31 -13.27
C SER A 19 -6.75 0.69 -12.23
N VAL A 20 -5.62 -0.01 -12.24
CA VAL A 20 -4.46 0.27 -11.39
C VAL A 20 -3.37 0.88 -12.28
N VAL A 21 -2.79 2.00 -11.84
CA VAL A 21 -1.63 2.61 -12.51
C VAL A 21 -0.38 1.93 -11.98
N CYS A 22 0.51 1.50 -12.87
CA CYS A 22 1.74 0.81 -12.54
C CYS A 22 2.94 1.46 -13.25
N ASP A 23 4.14 1.30 -12.70
CA ASP A 23 5.36 1.67 -13.41
C ASP A 23 5.45 0.92 -14.74
N ALA A 24 5.83 1.60 -15.83
CA ALA A 24 5.89 0.97 -17.15
C ALA A 24 7.05 -0.02 -17.28
N ALA A 25 8.06 0.10 -16.41
CA ALA A 25 9.18 -0.82 -16.37
C ALA A 25 8.75 -2.15 -15.72
N PRO A 26 8.75 -3.27 -16.44
CA PRO A 26 8.46 -4.57 -15.84
C PRO A 26 9.55 -4.98 -14.85
N ILE A 27 9.15 -5.73 -13.83
CA ILE A 27 10.03 -6.31 -12.83
C ILE A 27 9.89 -7.82 -12.88
N THR A 28 11.02 -8.53 -12.88
CA THR A 28 11.04 -9.97 -12.68
C THR A 28 10.85 -10.26 -11.19
N TYR A 29 9.96 -11.20 -10.85
CA TYR A 29 9.71 -11.56 -9.46
C TYR A 29 9.94 -13.05 -9.20
N TRP A 30 10.22 -13.36 -7.94
CA TRP A 30 10.38 -14.71 -7.43
C TRP A 30 9.36 -15.00 -6.34
N SER A 31 9.10 -16.29 -6.10
CA SER A 31 8.26 -16.74 -4.99
C SER A 31 8.82 -16.23 -3.67
N VAL A 32 7.92 -15.75 -2.82
CA VAL A 32 8.22 -15.45 -1.43
C VAL A 32 8.58 -16.74 -0.71
N ARG A 33 9.67 -16.74 0.04
CA ARG A 33 10.08 -17.90 0.86
C ARG A 33 9.22 -18.00 2.11
N ASP A 34 8.99 -19.21 2.58
CA ASP A 34 8.29 -19.43 3.86
C ASP A 34 9.02 -18.71 5.00
N GLY A 35 8.26 -17.92 5.77
CA GLY A 35 8.79 -17.12 6.87
C GLY A 35 9.50 -15.82 6.47
N ALA A 36 9.48 -15.42 5.19
CA ALA A 36 10.03 -14.13 4.77
C ALA A 36 9.32 -12.97 5.47
N SER A 37 10.10 -11.93 5.79
CA SER A 37 9.58 -10.73 6.45
C SER A 37 8.76 -9.88 5.46
N MET A 38 7.83 -9.06 5.97
CA MET A 38 7.05 -8.15 5.11
C MET A 38 7.93 -7.14 4.37
N SER A 39 9.08 -6.77 4.92
CA SER A 39 10.06 -5.89 4.27
C SER A 39 10.74 -6.50 3.04
N GLU A 40 10.69 -7.82 2.87
CA GLU A 40 11.30 -8.53 1.75
C GLU A 40 10.31 -8.81 0.60
N MET A 41 9.03 -8.47 0.79
CA MET A 41 7.96 -8.71 -0.16
C MET A 41 7.49 -7.42 -0.80
N LEU A 42 7.26 -7.46 -2.11
CA LEU A 42 6.58 -6.40 -2.85
C LEU A 42 5.19 -6.90 -3.23
N SER A 43 4.20 -6.01 -3.09
CA SER A 43 2.90 -6.18 -3.75
C SER A 43 3.08 -5.82 -5.24
N LEU A 44 2.87 -6.79 -6.11
CA LEU A 44 3.07 -6.66 -7.55
C LEU A 44 1.79 -7.03 -8.30
N LEU A 45 1.65 -6.50 -9.51
CA LEU A 45 0.50 -6.76 -10.38
C LEU A 45 0.96 -7.44 -11.67
N THR A 46 0.42 -8.62 -11.97
CA THR A 46 0.75 -9.33 -13.21
C THR A 46 0.16 -8.61 -14.43
N PRO A 47 0.67 -8.86 -15.65
CA PRO A 47 0.06 -8.31 -16.88
C PRO A 47 -1.43 -8.67 -17.04
N ASN A 48 -1.87 -9.79 -16.45
CA ASN A 48 -3.25 -10.26 -16.48
C ASN A 48 -4.14 -9.63 -15.40
N GLY A 49 -3.58 -8.77 -14.54
CA GLY A 49 -4.33 -8.09 -13.49
C GLY A 49 -4.42 -8.82 -12.16
N GLU A 50 -3.62 -9.86 -11.96
CA GLU A 50 -3.59 -10.60 -10.69
C GLU A 50 -2.65 -9.89 -9.71
N SER A 51 -3.12 -9.69 -8.48
CA SER A 51 -2.28 -9.15 -7.39
C SER A 51 -1.54 -10.30 -6.72
N ILE A 52 -0.22 -10.17 -6.62
CA ILE A 52 0.66 -11.17 -6.04
C ILE A 52 1.63 -10.52 -5.05
N TYR A 53 2.22 -11.34 -4.17
CA TYR A 53 3.41 -10.95 -3.43
C TYR A 53 4.62 -11.66 -4.03
N GLY A 54 5.67 -10.90 -4.30
CA GLY A 54 6.91 -11.42 -4.87
C GLY A 54 8.12 -10.73 -4.27
N THR A 55 9.27 -11.39 -4.31
CA THR A 55 10.55 -10.73 -4.03
C THR A 55 11.16 -10.26 -5.36
N PRO A 56 11.78 -9.06 -5.41
CA PRO A 56 12.48 -8.57 -6.61
C PRO A 56 13.93 -9.08 -6.70
N ALA A 57 14.36 -9.91 -5.75
CA ALA A 57 15.73 -10.37 -5.63
C ALA A 57 15.83 -11.89 -5.77
N GLY A 58 16.53 -12.35 -6.81
CA GLY A 58 16.79 -13.76 -7.03
C GLY A 58 17.68 -14.00 -8.24
N LYS A 59 18.06 -15.27 -8.45
CA LYS A 59 18.76 -15.67 -9.67
C LYS A 59 17.76 -15.74 -10.82
N LEU A 60 18.08 -15.12 -11.96
CA LEU A 60 17.18 -15.00 -13.13
C LEU A 60 16.60 -16.35 -13.59
N GLU A 61 17.39 -17.42 -13.53
CA GLU A 61 16.98 -18.79 -13.87
C GLU A 61 15.81 -19.34 -13.04
N ASN A 62 15.56 -18.79 -11.85
CA ASN A 62 14.50 -19.21 -10.93
C ASN A 62 13.32 -18.23 -10.88
N ALA A 63 13.29 -17.25 -11.78
CA ALA A 63 12.22 -16.27 -11.83
C ALA A 63 10.87 -16.95 -12.09
N VAL A 64 9.84 -16.51 -11.36
CA VAL A 64 8.48 -17.04 -11.52
C VAL A 64 7.79 -16.36 -12.70
N GLY A 65 8.07 -15.08 -12.92
CA GLY A 65 7.50 -14.33 -14.02
C GLY A 65 7.84 -12.86 -13.97
N VAL A 66 7.04 -12.11 -14.73
CA VAL A 66 7.13 -10.65 -14.81
C VAL A 66 5.86 -10.05 -14.21
N ALA A 67 6.04 -8.97 -13.45
CA ALA A 67 4.96 -8.19 -12.90
C ALA A 67 5.33 -6.69 -12.91
N TYR A 68 4.40 -5.85 -12.51
CA TYR A 68 4.58 -4.40 -12.45
C TYR A 68 4.34 -3.91 -11.03
N HIS A 69 5.15 -2.93 -10.61
CA HIS A 69 4.97 -2.28 -9.33
C HIS A 69 3.83 -1.26 -9.45
N PRO A 70 2.83 -1.26 -8.55
CA PRO A 70 1.82 -0.21 -8.48
C PRO A 70 2.48 1.16 -8.37
N HIS A 71 2.09 2.10 -9.23
CA HIS A 71 2.68 3.42 -9.25
C HIS A 71 2.03 4.27 -8.16
N THR A 72 2.82 4.62 -7.14
CA THR A 72 2.34 5.31 -5.94
C THR A 72 2.73 6.79 -5.91
N CYS A 73 3.11 7.38 -7.06
CA CYS A 73 3.48 8.80 -7.16
C CYS A 73 2.36 9.67 -6.54
N GLY A 74 2.68 10.42 -5.47
CA GLY A 74 1.72 11.30 -4.81
C GLY A 74 0.79 10.63 -3.79
N LEU A 75 0.93 9.33 -3.54
CA LEU A 75 0.28 8.67 -2.41
C LEU A 75 1.16 8.74 -1.15
N LEU A 76 0.55 9.00 0.00
CA LEU A 76 1.25 8.93 1.29
C LEU A 76 1.26 7.48 1.81
N PRO A 77 2.44 6.85 2.00
CA PRO A 77 2.51 5.53 2.61
C PRO A 77 2.23 5.59 4.10
N ILE A 78 1.30 4.75 4.55
CA ILE A 78 0.94 4.61 5.96
C ILE A 78 0.98 3.15 6.40
N PHE A 79 1.74 2.87 7.44
CA PHE A 79 2.09 1.53 7.92
C PHE A 79 1.20 1.13 9.09
N HIS A 80 0.48 0.02 8.96
CA HIS A 80 -0.42 -0.45 9.99
C HIS A 80 0.35 -0.77 11.29
N ARG A 81 -0.08 -0.17 12.40
CA ARG A 81 0.50 -0.37 13.73
C ARG A 81 -0.32 -1.27 14.63
N GLY A 82 -1.63 -1.34 14.42
CA GLY A 82 -2.56 -2.10 15.24
C GLY A 82 -3.90 -1.40 15.34
N ARG A 83 -4.72 -1.79 16.33
CA ARG A 83 -6.02 -1.17 16.59
C ARG A 83 -6.03 -0.51 17.95
N ASP A 84 -6.60 0.69 18.05
CA ASP A 84 -6.75 1.41 19.31
C ASP A 84 -7.84 0.79 20.20
N SER A 85 -8.02 1.35 21.41
CA SER A 85 -9.06 0.93 22.36
C SER A 85 -10.51 0.99 21.84
N TRP A 86 -10.76 1.71 20.74
CA TRP A 86 -12.04 1.74 20.02
C TRP A 86 -12.10 0.77 18.84
N SER A 87 -11.11 -0.12 18.74
CA SER A 87 -10.92 -1.10 17.67
C SER A 87 -10.71 -0.49 16.29
N ARG A 88 -10.35 0.79 16.20
CA ARG A 88 -10.06 1.48 14.93
C ARG A 88 -8.60 1.25 14.55
N PRO A 89 -8.29 1.06 13.26
CA PRO A 89 -6.92 0.82 12.83
C PRO A 89 -6.09 2.10 12.91
N VAL A 90 -4.89 1.96 13.46
CA VAL A 90 -3.89 3.02 13.62
C VAL A 90 -2.73 2.75 12.66
N TYR A 91 -2.25 3.81 12.03
CA TYR A 91 -1.18 3.79 11.06
C TYR A 91 -0.06 4.78 11.46
N ASP A 92 1.14 4.53 10.97
CA ASP A 92 2.31 5.42 11.06
C ASP A 92 2.63 5.92 9.66
N ASP A 93 2.83 7.22 9.46
CA ASP A 93 3.14 7.78 8.13
C ASP A 93 4.62 7.71 7.74
N GLY A 94 5.44 6.99 8.52
CA GLY A 94 6.88 6.86 8.32
C GLY A 94 7.68 8.00 8.93
N THR A 95 7.03 9.07 9.40
CA THR A 95 7.68 10.15 10.17
C THR A 95 7.56 9.95 11.67
N GLY A 96 6.88 8.90 12.12
CA GLY A 96 6.54 8.65 13.52
C GLY A 96 5.24 9.32 13.96
N ARG A 97 4.51 9.98 13.05
CA ARG A 97 3.17 10.52 13.31
C ARG A 97 2.13 9.40 13.16
N LEU A 98 1.28 9.28 14.16
CA LEU A 98 0.18 8.32 14.21
C LEU A 98 -1.09 8.92 13.61
N LEU A 99 -1.69 8.13 12.73
CA LEU A 99 -2.93 8.39 12.03
C LEU A 99 -3.96 7.30 12.39
N VAL A 100 -5.24 7.62 12.35
CA VAL A 100 -6.33 6.67 12.60
C VAL A 100 -7.38 6.77 11.49
N ASP A 101 -7.87 5.63 11.01
CA ASP A 101 -9.07 5.60 10.16
C ASP A 101 -10.30 5.54 11.06
N VAL A 102 -11.11 6.61 11.07
CA VAL A 102 -12.28 6.72 11.94
C VAL A 102 -13.55 6.11 11.32
N ASP A 103 -13.56 5.85 10.00
CA ASP A 103 -14.62 5.10 9.31
C ASP A 103 -14.04 3.93 8.49
N PRO A 104 -13.42 2.92 9.14
CA PRO A 104 -12.76 1.80 8.47
C PRO A 104 -13.76 0.75 7.95
N ARG A 105 -14.96 1.14 7.51
CA ARG A 105 -15.95 0.20 6.97
C ARG A 105 -15.56 -0.29 5.58
N ALA A 106 -15.66 -1.60 5.34
CA ALA A 106 -15.44 -2.16 4.02
C ALA A 106 -16.30 -1.46 2.95
N GLY A 107 -15.65 -1.04 1.84
CA GLY A 107 -16.32 -0.38 0.72
C GLY A 107 -16.51 1.14 0.87
N ARG A 108 -16.24 1.73 2.04
CA ARG A 108 -16.19 3.20 2.19
C ARG A 108 -14.80 3.75 1.87
N LYS A 109 -14.72 5.05 1.60
CA LYS A 109 -13.42 5.75 1.56
C LYS A 109 -12.83 5.84 2.98
N PRO A 110 -11.49 5.87 3.12
CA PRO A 110 -10.87 6.12 4.41
C PRO A 110 -11.18 7.52 4.92
N ASP A 111 -11.36 7.62 6.23
CA ASP A 111 -11.56 8.87 6.96
C ASP A 111 -10.40 9.01 7.96
N ILE A 112 -9.31 9.64 7.52
CA ILE A 112 -8.04 9.63 8.25
C ILE A 112 -7.93 10.87 9.11
N CYS A 113 -7.64 10.68 10.40
CA CYS A 113 -7.32 11.75 11.33
C CYS A 113 -5.95 11.53 11.99
N THR A 114 -5.34 12.62 12.46
CA THR A 114 -4.21 12.54 13.39
C THR A 114 -4.66 12.08 14.78
N LYS A 115 -3.73 11.55 15.59
CA LYS A 115 -3.98 11.19 16.99
C LYS A 115 -3.60 12.33 17.94
N GLN A 116 -4.47 12.68 18.87
CA GLN A 116 -4.20 13.68 19.89
C GLN A 116 -2.97 13.28 20.71
N GLY A 117 -2.02 14.22 20.84
CA GLY A 117 -0.76 13.98 21.54
C GLY A 117 0.12 12.90 20.90
N ASN A 118 -0.16 12.51 19.65
CA ASN A 118 0.48 11.39 18.96
C ASN A 118 0.43 10.07 19.77
N ALA A 119 -0.58 9.91 20.63
CA ALA A 119 -0.73 8.74 21.49
C ALA A 119 -1.54 7.65 20.77
N PHE A 120 -1.13 6.39 20.94
CA PHE A 120 -1.78 5.25 20.27
C PHE A 120 -3.28 5.11 20.61
N ASP A 121 -3.65 5.36 21.87
CA ASP A 121 -5.04 5.39 22.33
C ASP A 121 -5.61 6.81 22.44
N GLY A 122 -4.91 7.83 21.93
CA GLY A 122 -5.41 9.20 21.91
C GLY A 122 -6.66 9.33 21.04
N GLU A 123 -7.48 10.33 21.32
CA GLU A 123 -8.65 10.62 20.46
C GLU A 123 -8.21 11.10 19.06
N PRO A 124 -9.04 10.91 18.03
CA PRO A 124 -8.85 11.58 16.74
C PRO A 124 -8.82 13.11 16.95
N CYS A 125 -7.89 13.78 16.29
CA CYS A 125 -7.67 15.22 16.44
C CYS A 125 -8.07 15.97 15.16
N ASP A 126 -7.16 16.07 14.20
CA ASP A 126 -7.36 16.83 12.96
C ASP A 126 -7.49 15.89 11.74
N PRO A 127 -8.45 16.14 10.82
CA PRO A 127 -8.57 15.37 9.59
C PRO A 127 -7.33 15.55 8.70
N VAL A 128 -6.97 14.49 7.98
CA VAL A 128 -5.85 14.45 7.04
C VAL A 128 -6.38 14.14 5.66
N ASP A 129 -6.46 15.18 4.82
CA ASP A 129 -6.79 15.03 3.41
C ASP A 129 -5.58 14.52 2.63
N GLY A 130 -5.77 13.44 1.88
CA GLY A 130 -4.75 12.86 1.02
C GLY A 130 -5.19 11.54 0.41
N ASP A 131 -4.46 11.12 -0.62
CA ASP A 131 -4.56 9.77 -1.14
C ASP A 131 -3.49 8.91 -0.45
N PHE A 132 -3.91 7.82 0.19
CA PHE A 132 -3.03 6.97 1.01
C PHE A 132 -2.78 5.62 0.36
N ILE A 133 -1.56 5.11 0.54
CA ILE A 133 -1.27 3.68 0.35
C ILE A 133 -1.11 3.01 1.72
N PHE A 134 -2.02 2.08 2.00
CA PHE A 134 -2.06 1.33 3.25
C PHE A 134 -1.14 0.11 3.16
N ILE A 135 -0.18 0.01 4.08
CA ILE A 135 0.80 -1.08 4.10
C ILE A 135 0.57 -1.93 5.37
N PRO A 136 0.37 -3.26 5.24
CA PRO A 136 0.34 -4.05 4.00
C PRO A 136 -0.96 -3.92 3.21
N ARG A 137 -2.06 -3.56 3.87
CA ARG A 137 -3.38 -3.28 3.28
C ARG A 137 -4.18 -2.41 4.22
N ARG A 138 -5.26 -1.81 3.73
CA ARG A 138 -6.23 -1.15 4.62
C ARG A 138 -6.86 -2.19 5.52
N ASP A 139 -6.95 -1.86 6.80
CA ASP A 139 -7.59 -2.71 7.79
C ASP A 139 -9.01 -2.19 7.97
N THR A 140 -10.00 -3.04 7.74
CA THR A 140 -11.42 -2.65 7.74
C THR A 140 -12.24 -3.54 8.65
N TRP A 141 -13.42 -3.07 9.05
CA TRP A 141 -14.50 -3.89 9.59
C TRP A 141 -15.41 -4.40 8.48
#